data_AF-A0A7X4CCE9-F1
#
_entry.id   AF-A0A7X4CCE9-F1
#
_cell.length_a   1.000
_cell.length_b   1.000
_cell.length_c   1.000
_cell.angle_alpha   90.00
_cell.angle_beta   90.00
_cell.angle_gamma   90.00
#
_symmetry.space_group_name_H-M   'P 1'
#
loop_
_entity.id
_entity.type
_entity.pdbx_description
1 polymer ?
#
loop_
_entity_poly.entity_id
_entity_poly.type
_entity_poly.pdbx_seq_one_letter_code
_entity_poly.pdbx_strand_id
1 'polypeptide(L)'
;MEPSSGNLVLLKIETSFRNPPDEGIVEMVNGIRTYKIEGLIGQKIDALESRTEARDLFDMEYLARVHGNLFSSAQMATLRNLVADPDRLAARFDAAVREDDILAGKVWAETLVLNLMNALDKLQAARVGDTSKDNPGE
;
A
#
# COMPACT_ATOMS: atom_id res chain seq x y z
N MET A 1 -31.18 -18.90 32.93
CA MET A 1 -30.17 -17.95 32.41
C MET A 1 -29.79 -18.43 31.04
N GLU A 2 -30.29 -17.77 30.00
CA GLU A 2 -29.79 -17.96 28.63
C GLU A 2 -28.33 -17.48 28.61
N PRO A 3 -27.37 -18.24 28.04
CA PRO A 3 -26.02 -17.75 27.87
C PRO A 3 -26.07 -16.52 26.96
N SER A 4 -25.45 -15.43 27.40
CA SER A 4 -25.27 -14.24 26.56
C SER A 4 -24.62 -14.69 25.26
N SER A 5 -25.32 -14.51 24.15
CA SER A 5 -24.83 -14.74 22.79
C SER A 5 -23.69 -13.78 22.51
N GLY A 6 -22.51 -14.11 23.02
CA GLY A 6 -21.27 -13.43 22.68
C GLY A 6 -21.03 -13.61 21.18
N ASN A 7 -20.82 -12.52 20.46
CA ASN A 7 -20.35 -12.60 19.08
C ASN A 7 -19.06 -13.43 19.07
N LEU A 8 -19.10 -14.62 18.46
CA LEU A 8 -17.92 -15.43 18.24
C LEU A 8 -17.04 -14.68 17.23
N VAL A 9 -15.90 -14.18 17.70
CA VAL A 9 -14.89 -13.53 16.87
C VAL A 9 -13.87 -14.59 16.46
N LEU A 10 -13.73 -14.80 15.15
CA LEU A 10 -12.72 -15.69 14.60
C LEU A 10 -11.40 -14.93 14.43
N LEU A 11 -10.32 -15.41 15.06
CA LEU A 11 -8.96 -14.91 14.82
C LEU A 11 -8.25 -15.83 13.82
N LYS A 12 -7.99 -15.33 12.61
CA LYS A 12 -7.17 -16.02 11.61
C LYS A 12 -5.68 -15.77 11.88
N ILE A 13 -4.89 -16.82 11.99
CA ILE A 13 -3.42 -16.74 12.11
C ILE A 13 -2.81 -17.52 10.93
N GLU A 14 -1.96 -16.85 10.16
CA GLU A 14 -1.24 -17.45 9.02
C GLU A 14 0.26 -17.31 9.19
N THR A 15 0.99 -18.35 8.78
CA THR A 15 2.46 -18.38 8.81
C THR A 15 3.01 -18.92 7.50
N SER A 16 4.05 -18.28 6.97
CA SER A 16 4.79 -18.76 5.79
C SER A 16 6.24 -19.06 6.18
N PHE A 17 6.72 -20.24 5.81
CA PHE A 17 8.10 -20.68 6.06
C PHE A 17 8.96 -20.76 4.79
N ARG A 18 8.40 -20.42 3.62
CA ARG A 18 9.08 -20.59 2.32
C ARG A 18 10.26 -19.63 2.15
N ASN A 19 10.01 -18.35 2.42
CA ASN A 19 11.01 -17.28 2.28
C ASN A 19 11.06 -16.55 3.62
N PRO A 20 12.04 -16.84 4.49
CA PRO A 20 12.22 -16.05 5.70
C PRO A 20 12.55 -14.60 5.32
N PRO A 21 12.09 -13.61 6.10
CA PRO A 21 12.41 -12.22 5.82
C PRO A 21 13.91 -11.98 5.99
N ASP A 22 14.47 -11.14 5.11
CA ASP A 22 15.82 -10.61 5.31
C ASP A 22 15.83 -9.78 6.61
N GLU A 23 16.80 -10.05 7.49
CA GLU A 23 16.98 -9.30 8.75
C GLU A 23 17.17 -7.79 8.49
N GLY A 24 17.67 -7.40 7.32
CA GLY A 24 17.80 -6.01 6.91
C GLY A 24 16.47 -5.26 6.80
N ILE A 25 15.36 -5.96 6.56
CA ILE A 25 14.00 -5.40 6.39
C ILE A 25 13.08 -5.71 7.58
N VAL A 26 13.64 -6.15 8.71
CA VAL A 26 12.91 -6.43 9.94
C VAL A 26 13.33 -5.45 11.03
N GLU A 27 12.39 -5.09 11.90
CA GLU A 27 12.59 -4.23 13.06
C GLU A 27 11.77 -4.68 14.27
N MET A 28 12.01 -4.03 15.41
CA MET A 28 11.32 -4.28 16.68
C MET A 28 10.51 -3.04 17.06
N VAL A 29 9.18 -3.16 17.09
CA VAL A 29 8.27 -2.08 17.48
C VAL A 29 7.47 -2.54 18.70
N ASN A 30 7.64 -1.85 19.84
CA ASN A 30 6.96 -2.19 21.10
C ASN A 30 7.11 -3.68 21.50
N GLY A 31 8.28 -4.26 21.27
CA GLY A 31 8.55 -5.68 21.57
C GLY A 31 7.98 -6.67 20.56
N ILE A 32 7.40 -6.20 19.45
CA ILE A 32 6.91 -7.03 18.35
C ILE A 32 7.89 -6.94 17.18
N ARG A 33 8.35 -8.11 16.72
CA ARG A 33 9.17 -8.22 15.51
C ARG A 33 8.28 -8.06 14.27
N THR A 34 8.55 -7.05 13.45
CA THR A 34 7.73 -6.69 12.29
C THR A 34 8.61 -6.29 11.10
N TYR A 35 8.03 -6.26 9.90
CA TYR A 35 8.71 -5.69 8.74
C TYR A 35 8.84 -4.17 8.87
N LYS A 36 9.97 -3.65 8.36
CA LYS A 36 10.12 -2.23 8.05
C LYS A 36 9.19 -1.83 6.91
N ILE A 37 8.84 -0.54 6.86
CA ILE A 37 7.94 0.01 5.84
C ILE A 37 8.46 -0.27 4.42
N GLU A 38 9.76 -0.18 4.17
CA GLU A 38 10.39 -0.49 2.88
C GLU A 38 10.07 -1.93 2.42
N GLY A 39 10.13 -2.88 3.36
CA GLY A 39 9.78 -4.28 3.11
C GLY A 39 8.28 -4.46 2.82
N LEU A 40 7.42 -3.74 3.56
CA LEU A 40 5.97 -3.76 3.35
C LEU A 40 5.57 -3.17 2.00
N ILE A 41 6.24 -2.09 1.55
CA ILE A 41 5.99 -1.47 0.24
C ILE A 41 6.17 -2.49 -0.87
N GLY A 42 7.29 -3.24 -0.87
CA GLY A 42 7.55 -4.28 -1.88
C GLY A 42 6.46 -5.34 -1.89
N GLN A 43 6.15 -5.91 -0.73
CA GLN A 43 5.12 -6.96 -0.60
C GLN A 43 3.74 -6.47 -1.05
N LYS A 44 3.40 -5.21 -0.78
CA LYS A 44 2.10 -4.64 -1.18
C LYS A 44 2.02 -4.34 -2.67
N ILE A 45 3.12 -3.95 -3.32
CA ILE A 45 3.18 -3.81 -4.78
C ILE A 45 2.95 -5.17 -5.44
N ASP A 46 3.67 -6.21 -5.00
CA ASP A 46 3.53 -7.57 -5.56
C ASP A 46 2.09 -8.10 -5.41
N ALA A 47 1.45 -7.83 -4.27
CA ALA A 47 0.06 -8.19 -4.02
C ALA A 47 -0.90 -7.40 -4.93
N LEU A 48 -0.71 -6.08 -5.06
CA LEU A 48 -1.55 -5.22 -5.90
C LEU A 48 -1.48 -5.63 -7.39
N GLU A 49 -0.32 -6.08 -7.86
CA GLU A 49 -0.17 -6.61 -9.22
C GLU A 49 -0.93 -7.92 -9.40
N SER A 50 -0.78 -8.85 -8.46
CA SER A 50 -1.20 -10.25 -8.61
C SER A 50 -2.65 -10.56 -8.23
N ARG A 51 -3.31 -9.74 -7.42
CA ARG A 51 -4.70 -9.98 -6.96
C ARG A 51 -5.53 -8.70 -6.90
N THR A 52 -6.83 -8.86 -6.63
CA THR A 52 -7.79 -7.76 -6.53
C THR A 52 -8.41 -7.79 -5.14
N GLU A 53 -7.69 -7.24 -4.16
CA GLU A 53 -8.15 -7.12 -2.78
C GLU A 53 -8.20 -5.64 -2.40
N ALA A 54 -9.37 -5.16 -1.95
CA ALA A 54 -9.61 -3.74 -1.71
C ALA A 54 -8.56 -3.08 -0.80
N ARG A 55 -8.13 -3.83 0.22
CA ARG A 55 -7.16 -3.35 1.22
C ARG A 55 -5.77 -3.14 0.64
N ASP A 56 -5.39 -3.85 -0.42
CA ASP A 56 -4.08 -3.62 -1.05
C ASP A 56 -4.04 -2.27 -1.76
N LEU A 57 -5.13 -1.86 -2.43
CA LEU A 57 -5.24 -0.51 -3.02
C LEU A 57 -5.29 0.57 -1.94
N PHE A 58 -6.07 0.34 -0.87
CA PHE A 58 -6.16 1.25 0.27
C PHE A 58 -4.80 1.45 0.96
N ASP A 59 -4.10 0.37 1.29
CA ASP A 59 -2.79 0.41 1.94
C ASP A 59 -1.75 1.07 1.03
N MET A 60 -1.80 0.82 -0.28
CA MET A 60 -0.86 1.43 -1.22
C MET A 60 -1.03 2.95 -1.33
N GLU A 61 -2.28 3.43 -1.38
CA GLU A 61 -2.58 4.88 -1.28
C GLU A 61 -1.93 5.48 -0.03
N TYR A 62 -2.15 4.85 1.13
CA TYR A 62 -1.62 5.31 2.39
C TYR A 62 -0.09 5.34 2.39
N LEU A 63 0.54 4.24 1.95
CA LEU A 63 2.01 4.12 1.90
C LEU A 63 2.61 5.19 0.97
N ALA A 64 2.05 5.39 -0.21
CA ALA A 64 2.53 6.42 -1.14
C ALA A 64 2.39 7.83 -0.55
N ARG A 65 1.28 8.12 0.13
CA ARG A 65 1.02 9.44 0.70
C ARG A 65 1.86 9.75 1.94
N VAL A 66 2.05 8.78 2.84
CA VAL A 66 2.68 8.99 4.15
C VAL A 66 4.16 8.61 4.17
N HIS A 67 4.54 7.58 3.42
CA HIS A 67 5.88 6.99 3.40
C HIS A 67 6.52 7.04 2.01
N GLY A 68 6.05 7.94 1.14
CA GLY A 68 6.47 8.01 -0.25
C GLY A 68 7.98 8.22 -0.48
N ASN A 69 8.68 8.80 0.51
CA ASN A 69 10.14 8.95 0.48
C ASN A 69 10.90 7.62 0.58
N LEU A 70 10.25 6.54 1.05
CA LEU A 70 10.83 5.21 1.18
C LEU A 70 10.68 4.35 -0.08
N PHE A 71 9.94 4.82 -1.08
CA PHE A 71 9.80 4.09 -2.34
C PHE A 71 11.09 4.18 -3.15
N SER A 72 11.55 3.07 -3.71
CA SER A 72 12.60 3.10 -4.74
C SER A 72 12.07 3.69 -6.06
N SER A 73 12.97 4.12 -6.94
CA SER A 73 12.59 4.58 -8.29
C SER A 73 11.92 3.49 -9.12
N ALA A 74 12.34 2.23 -8.95
CA ALA A 74 11.72 1.08 -9.62
C ALA A 74 10.28 0.86 -9.14
N GLN A 75 10.05 0.87 -7.82
CA GLN A 75 8.71 0.73 -7.24
C GLN A 75 7.77 1.87 -7.67
N MET A 76 8.25 3.11 -7.73
CA MET A 76 7.46 4.22 -8.26
C MET A 76 7.11 4.04 -9.74
N ALA A 77 8.05 3.53 -10.55
CA ALA A 77 7.78 3.25 -11.96
C ALA A 77 6.71 2.15 -12.12
N THR A 78 6.79 1.07 -11.34
CA THR A 78 5.77 0.02 -11.31
C THR A 78 4.39 0.58 -10.96
N LEU A 79 4.29 1.38 -9.88
CA LEU A 79 3.01 1.98 -9.50
C LEU A 79 2.46 2.94 -10.55
N ARG A 80 3.31 3.74 -11.21
CA ARG A 80 2.86 4.60 -12.31
C ARG A 80 2.30 3.82 -13.48
N ASN A 81 2.92 2.70 -13.82
CA ASN A 81 2.39 1.82 -14.86
C ASN A 81 1.03 1.23 -14.47
N LEU A 82 0.84 0.89 -13.19
CA LEU A 82 -0.44 0.40 -12.67
C LEU A 82 -1.55 1.47 -12.72
N VAL A 83 -1.23 2.72 -12.37
CA VAL A 83 -2.21 3.83 -12.39
C VAL A 83 -2.29 4.58 -13.72
N ALA A 84 -1.61 4.10 -14.77
CA ALA A 84 -1.59 4.75 -16.08
C ALA A 84 -2.98 4.81 -16.74
N ASP A 85 -3.85 3.85 -16.39
CA ASP A 85 -5.27 3.83 -16.76
C ASP A 85 -6.10 3.82 -15.47
N PRO A 86 -6.37 5.00 -14.88
CA PRO A 86 -7.01 5.09 -13.57
C PRO A 86 -8.45 4.61 -13.57
N ASP A 87 -9.18 4.80 -14.68
CA ASP A 87 -10.56 4.33 -14.82
C ASP A 87 -10.59 2.80 -14.82
N ARG A 88 -9.68 2.16 -15.55
CA ARG A 88 -9.56 0.70 -15.54
C ARG A 88 -9.14 0.18 -14.17
N LEU A 89 -8.22 0.85 -13.48
CA LEU A 89 -7.79 0.43 -12.15
C LEU A 89 -8.92 0.60 -11.12
N ALA A 90 -9.67 1.70 -11.16
CA ALA A 90 -10.82 1.90 -10.29
C ALA A 90 -11.89 0.83 -10.56
N ALA A 91 -12.23 0.58 -11.82
CA ALA A 91 -13.17 -0.48 -12.21
C ALA A 91 -12.72 -1.87 -11.76
N ARG A 92 -11.41 -2.17 -11.78
CA ARG A 92 -10.86 -3.43 -11.26
C ARG A 92 -11.17 -3.62 -9.78
N PHE A 93 -11.11 -2.56 -8.97
CA PHE A 93 -11.23 -2.62 -7.51
C PHE A 93 -12.62 -2.24 -6.96
N ASP A 94 -13.51 -1.66 -7.77
CA ASP A 94 -14.81 -1.14 -7.31
C ASP A 94 -15.61 -2.17 -6.51
N ALA A 95 -15.83 -3.37 -7.07
CA ALA A 95 -16.59 -4.41 -6.41
C ALA A 95 -15.95 -4.84 -5.07
N ALA A 96 -14.62 -5.02 -5.06
CA ALA A 96 -13.89 -5.39 -3.86
C ALA A 96 -14.01 -4.32 -2.77
N VAL A 97 -13.90 -3.03 -3.12
CA VAL A 97 -14.00 -1.91 -2.15
C VAL A 97 -15.43 -1.79 -1.59
N ARG A 98 -16.44 -1.93 -2.44
CA ARG A 98 -17.85 -1.85 -2.06
C ARG A 98 -18.30 -3.02 -1.16
N GLU A 99 -17.67 -4.18 -1.30
CA GLU A 99 -18.03 -5.41 -0.59
C GLU A 99 -17.16 -5.68 0.64
N ASP A 100 -16.04 -4.96 0.82
CA ASP A 100 -15.17 -5.16 1.98
C ASP A 100 -15.80 -4.60 3.27
N ASP A 101 -15.93 -5.46 4.28
CA ASP A 101 -16.58 -5.14 5.57
C ASP A 101 -15.92 -3.97 6.34
N ILE A 102 -14.65 -3.64 6.06
CA ILE A 102 -13.92 -2.55 6.72
C ILE A 102 -14.07 -1.25 5.92
N LEU A 103 -13.99 -1.32 4.60
CA LEU A 103 -13.91 -0.16 3.72
C LEU A 103 -15.26 0.31 3.16
N ALA A 104 -16.25 -0.58 3.07
CA ALA A 104 -17.56 -0.30 2.50
C ALA A 104 -18.22 0.92 3.16
N GLY A 105 -18.68 1.85 2.32
CA GLY A 105 -19.34 3.09 2.74
C GLY A 105 -18.41 4.16 3.34
N LYS A 106 -17.10 3.93 3.39
CA LYS A 106 -16.11 4.89 3.93
C LYS A 106 -15.17 5.45 2.86
N VAL A 107 -14.88 4.66 1.83
CA VAL A 107 -14.00 5.01 0.71
C VAL A 107 -14.54 4.46 -0.60
N TRP A 108 -14.05 5.00 -1.72
CA TRP A 108 -14.41 4.58 -3.08
C TRP A 108 -13.15 4.30 -3.88
N ALA A 109 -13.22 3.32 -4.80
CA ALA A 109 -12.06 2.90 -5.59
C ALA A 109 -11.47 4.06 -6.41
N GLU A 110 -12.32 4.87 -7.05
CA GLU A 110 -11.94 6.06 -7.81
C GLU A 110 -11.18 7.06 -6.95
N THR A 111 -11.64 7.26 -5.71
CA THR A 111 -11.00 8.19 -4.77
C THR A 111 -9.62 7.68 -4.35
N LEU A 112 -9.49 6.38 -4.09
CA LEU A 112 -8.21 5.76 -3.74
C LEU A 112 -7.21 5.84 -4.91
N VAL A 113 -7.65 5.54 -6.13
CA VAL A 113 -6.80 5.62 -7.33
C VAL A 113 -6.35 7.07 -7.56
N LEU A 114 -7.26 8.03 -7.50
CA LEU A 114 -6.92 9.44 -7.70
C LEU A 114 -5.94 9.95 -6.63
N ASN A 115 -6.14 9.57 -5.37
CA ASN A 115 -5.23 9.93 -4.28
C ASN A 115 -3.84 9.30 -4.47
N LEU A 116 -3.78 8.04 -4.90
CA LEU A 116 -2.53 7.37 -5.21
C LEU A 116 -1.78 8.08 -6.36
N MET A 117 -2.47 8.44 -7.44
CA MET A 117 -1.87 9.24 -8.53
C MET A 117 -1.29 10.55 -8.02
N ASN A 118 -2.08 11.31 -7.26
CA ASN A 118 -1.66 12.59 -6.68
C ASN A 118 -0.44 12.43 -5.76
N ALA A 119 -0.36 11.33 -5.00
CA ALA A 119 0.81 11.04 -4.17
C ALA A 119 2.05 10.76 -5.05
N LEU A 120 1.92 9.95 -6.10
CA LEU A 120 3.02 9.63 -7.01
C LEU A 120 3.54 10.86 -7.77
N ASP A 121 2.67 11.80 -8.13
CA ASP A 121 3.06 13.05 -8.80
C ASP A 121 3.84 13.97 -7.86
N LYS A 122 3.38 14.11 -6.61
CA LYS A 122 4.09 14.87 -5.57
C LYS A 122 5.48 14.29 -5.31
N LEU A 123 5.59 12.96 -5.27
CA LEU A 123 6.88 12.29 -5.11
C LEU A 123 7.81 12.49 -6.30
N GLN A 124 7.27 12.57 -7.52
CA GLN A 124 8.09 12.92 -8.70
C GLN A 124 8.66 14.32 -8.57
N ALA A 125 7.79 15.29 -8.27
CA ALA A 125 8.18 16.69 -8.19
C ALA A 125 9.25 16.90 -7.10
N ALA A 126 9.11 16.22 -5.95
CA ALA A 126 10.09 16.26 -4.88
C ALA A 126 11.47 15.74 -5.33
N ARG A 127 11.53 14.65 -6.09
CA ARG A 127 12.80 14.07 -6.57
C ARG A 127 13.48 14.92 -7.65
N VAL A 128 12.71 15.51 -8.55
CA VAL A 128 13.25 16.41 -9.59
C VAL A 128 13.76 17.70 -8.96
N GLY A 129 13.04 18.23 -7.97
CA GLY A 129 13.45 19.42 -7.20
C GLY A 129 14.78 19.22 -6.47
N ASP A 130 15.04 18.02 -5.94
CA ASP A 130 16.30 17.69 -5.26
C ASP A 130 17.48 17.65 -6.25
N THR A 131 17.31 17.03 -7.42
CA THR A 131 18.37 16.96 -8.44
C THR A 131 18.77 18.32 -9.01
N SER A 132 17.91 19.34 -8.90
CA SER A 132 18.21 20.72 -9.34
C SER A 132 19.02 21.55 -8.34
N LYS A 133 19.14 21.11 -7.08
CA LYS A 133 19.91 21.80 -6.03
C LYS A 133 21.37 21.36 -5.94
N ASP A 134 21.70 20.18 -6.46
CA ASP A 134 23.05 19.59 -6.42
C ASP A 134 23.95 20.02 -7.61
N ASN A 135 23.49 20.93 -8.46
CA ASN A 135 24.31 21.49 -9.54
C ASN A 135 24.40 23.02 -9.40
N PRO A 136 25.20 23.56 -8.46
CA PRO A 136 25.63 24.94 -8.53
C PRO A 136 26.59 25.02 -9.73
N GLY A 137 26.17 25.70 -10.79
CA GLY A 137 26.87 25.74 -12.06
C GLY A 137 28.38 25.98 -11.93
N GLU A 138 29.13 25.22 -12.73
CA GLU A 138 30.46 25.61 -13.21
C GLU A 138 30.43 26.95 -13.95
#